data_AF-A0A520ZMF7-F1
#
_entry.id   AF-A0A520ZMF7-F1
#
_cell.length_a   1.000
_cell.length_b   1.000
_cell.length_c   1.000
_cell.angle_alpha   90.00
_cell.angle_beta   90.00
_cell.angle_gamma   90.00
#
_symmetry.space_group_name_H-M   'P 1'
#
loop_
_entity.id
_entity.type
_entity.pdbx_description
1 polymer ?
#
loop_
_entity_poly.entity_id
_entity_poly.type
_entity_poly.pdbx_seq_one_letter_code
_entity_poly.pdbx_strand_id
1 'polypeptide(L)'
;FNEGSLMWFDMMAIPTDAPNPEAAHVFLNFIMDAENMAAASNYVYYANGNEASQAFLVEDVIGDTAIYPDAATLDKLYTKSPYDPKVQRVVTRLWTKVKSGT
;
A
#
# COMPACT_ATOMS: atom_id res chain seq x y z
N PHE A 1 -4.68 -21.81 -15.05
CA PHE A 1 -4.43 -21.49 -13.64
C PHE A 1 -3.52 -20.27 -13.65
N ASN A 2 -4.17 -19.11 -13.56
CA ASN A 2 -3.63 -17.75 -13.55
C ASN A 2 -4.12 -17.13 -12.23
N GLU A 3 -3.69 -17.69 -11.10
CA GLU A 3 -4.31 -17.46 -9.79
C GLU A 3 -4.14 -16.03 -9.28
N GLY A 4 -3.02 -15.38 -9.60
CA GLY A 4 -2.76 -13.98 -9.25
C GLY A 4 -2.77 -13.68 -7.75
N SER A 5 -2.61 -12.41 -7.39
CA SER A 5 -2.74 -11.94 -6.01
C SER A 5 -3.30 -10.52 -5.95
N LEU A 6 -3.86 -10.17 -4.78
CA LEU A 6 -4.31 -8.80 -4.51
C LEU A 6 -3.10 -7.87 -4.38
N MET A 7 -3.13 -6.77 -5.12
CA MET A 7 -2.27 -5.61 -4.93
C MET A 7 -3.08 -4.50 -4.27
N TRP A 8 -2.51 -3.89 -3.24
CA TRP A 8 -3.10 -2.78 -2.50
C TRP A 8 -2.16 -1.59 -2.45
N PHE A 9 -2.74 -0.42 -2.20
CA PHE A 9 -2.01 0.85 -2.12
C PHE A 9 -2.49 1.58 -0.88
N ASP A 10 -1.56 1.85 0.04
CA ASP A 10 -1.83 2.69 1.20
C ASP A 10 -1.55 4.15 0.84
N MET A 11 -2.49 5.03 1.19
CA MET A 11 -2.44 6.46 0.85
C MET A 11 -2.50 7.29 2.13
N MET A 12 -1.67 8.32 2.22
CA MET A 12 -1.84 9.36 3.23
C MET A 12 -2.91 10.34 2.79
N ALA A 13 -3.82 10.69 3.71
CA ALA A 13 -4.87 11.67 3.49
C ALA A 13 -5.00 12.59 4.72
N ILE A 14 -5.37 13.85 4.50
CA ILE A 14 -5.64 14.81 5.57
C ILE A 14 -7.16 14.84 5.80
N PRO A 15 -7.66 14.45 7.00
CA PRO A 15 -9.07 14.60 7.33
C PRO A 15 -9.53 16.06 7.21
N THR A 16 -10.78 16.27 6.79
CA THR A 16 -11.34 17.62 6.61
C THR A 16 -11.46 18.42 7.90
N ASP A 17 -11.43 17.74 9.04
CA ASP A 17 -11.49 18.28 10.40
C ASP A 17 -10.14 18.17 11.15
N ALA A 18 -9.04 17.96 10.43
CA ALA A 18 -7.72 17.86 11.03
C ALA A 18 -7.41 19.15 11.84
N PRO A 19 -6.98 19.02 13.11
CA PRO A 19 -6.73 20.18 13.97
C PRO A 19 -5.48 20.98 13.57
N ASN A 20 -4.62 20.41 12.71
CA ASN A 20 -3.41 21.06 12.21
C ASN A 20 -3.09 20.63 10.77
N PRO A 21 -3.83 21.13 9.77
CA PRO A 21 -3.64 20.75 8.37
C PRO A 21 -2.29 21.23 7.81
N GLU A 22 -1.77 22.37 8.28
CA GLU A 22 -0.48 22.91 7.86
C GLU A 22 0.67 21.97 8.23
N ALA A 23 0.71 21.49 9.49
CA ALA A 23 1.72 20.52 9.91
C ALA A 23 1.60 19.19 9.15
N ALA A 24 0.38 18.77 8.82
CA ALA A 24 0.16 17.58 8.00
C ALA A 24 0.73 17.76 6.59
N HIS A 25 0.57 18.92 5.96
CA HIS A 25 1.22 19.23 4.68
C HIS A 25 2.75 19.25 4.78
N VAL A 26 3.31 19.80 5.86
CA VAL A 26 4.76 19.75 6.11
C VAL A 26 5.25 18.30 6.20
N PHE A 27 4.51 17.43 6.90
CA PHE A 27 4.87 16.02 6.98
C PHE A 27 4.76 15.30 5.63
N LEU A 28 3.69 15.55 4.87
CA LEU A 28 3.55 15.01 3.51
C LEU A 28 4.74 15.43 2.63
N ASN A 29 5.16 16.70 2.71
CA ASN A 29 6.33 17.18 1.97
C ASN A 29 7.62 16.50 2.43
N PHE A 30 7.81 16.32 3.74
CA PHE A 30 8.96 15.62 4.30
C PHE A 30 9.06 14.18 3.79
N ILE A 31 7.97 13.41 3.86
CA ILE A 31 8.00 11.99 3.48
C ILE A 31 8.03 11.79 1.96
N MET A 32 7.57 12.77 1.15
CA MET A 32 7.69 12.74 -0.31
C MET A 32 9.12 13.02 -0.82
N ASP A 33 10.04 13.46 0.03
CA ASP A 33 11.45 13.54 -0.33
C ASP A 33 12.02 12.14 -0.65
N ALA A 34 12.88 12.06 -1.66
CA ALA A 34 13.37 10.79 -2.19
C ALA A 34 14.20 9.99 -1.17
N GLU A 35 15.08 10.65 -0.42
CA GLU A 35 15.92 10.00 0.58
C GLU A 35 15.10 9.56 1.79
N ASN A 36 14.16 10.40 2.24
CA ASN A 36 13.27 10.06 3.35
C ASN A 36 12.36 8.87 3.01
N MET A 37 11.80 8.84 1.81
CA MET A 37 10.95 7.73 1.38
C MET A 37 11.76 6.44 1.21
N ALA A 38 12.96 6.52 0.64
CA ALA A 38 13.86 5.38 0.54
C ALA A 38 14.26 4.84 1.92
N ALA A 39 14.58 5.73 2.87
CA ALA A 39 14.89 5.33 4.24
C ALA A 39 13.73 4.58 4.89
N ALA A 40 12.48 5.01 4.65
CA ALA A 40 11.30 4.29 5.13
C ALA A 40 11.19 2.89 4.50
N SER A 41 11.30 2.79 3.17
CA SER A 41 11.27 1.50 2.45
C SER A 41 12.40 0.56 2.86
N ASN A 42 13.62 1.06 3.04
CA ASN A 42 14.78 0.30 3.48
C ASN A 42 14.60 -0.28 4.88
N TYR A 43 13.77 0.35 5.72
CA TYR A 43 13.47 -0.15 7.06
C TYR A 43 12.31 -1.16 7.08
N VAL A 44 11.23 -0.89 6.34
CA VAL A 44 9.97 -1.67 6.43
C VAL A 44 9.77 -2.69 5.33
N TYR A 45 10.63 -2.70 4.30
CA TYR A 45 10.59 -3.64 3.17
C TYR A 45 9.28 -3.60 2.36
N TYR A 46 8.74 -2.39 2.15
CA TYR A 46 7.64 -2.13 1.21
C TYR A 46 8.12 -1.24 0.07
N ALA A 47 7.69 -1.56 -1.16
CA ALA A 47 7.80 -0.65 -2.28
C ALA A 47 6.99 0.62 -2.00
N ASN A 48 7.51 1.77 -2.44
CA ASN A 48 6.86 3.06 -2.27
C ASN A 48 6.50 3.67 -3.64
N GLY A 49 5.65 4.69 -3.63
CA GLY A 49 5.17 5.37 -4.84
C GLY A 49 6.08 6.48 -5.38
N ASN A 50 7.29 6.64 -4.85
CA ASN A 50 8.24 7.69 -5.26
C ASN A 50 9.33 7.11 -6.16
N GLU A 51 9.21 7.33 -7.47
CA GLU A 51 10.19 6.87 -8.47
C GLU A 51 11.61 7.39 -8.20
N ALA A 52 11.75 8.66 -7.77
CA ALA A 52 13.06 9.24 -7.48
C ALA A 52 13.75 8.58 -6.27
N SER A 53 12.99 7.94 -5.37
CA SER A 53 13.54 7.24 -4.21
C SER A 53 14.33 5.97 -4.61
N GLN A 54 14.06 5.39 -5.79
CA GLN A 54 14.65 4.11 -6.20
C GLN A 54 16.18 4.17 -6.29
N ALA A 55 16.76 5.34 -6.56
CA ALA A 55 18.21 5.54 -6.57
C ALA A 55 18.88 5.39 -5.19
N PHE A 56 18.10 5.43 -4.10
CA PHE A 56 18.56 5.38 -2.71
C PHE A 56 18.14 4.09 -1.98
N LEU A 57 17.47 3.18 -2.67
CA LEU A 57 17.08 1.88 -2.10
C LEU A 57 18.29 0.95 -2.02
N VAL A 58 18.34 0.17 -0.95
CA VAL A 58 19.35 -0.89 -0.81
C VAL A 58 19.01 -2.08 -1.72
N GLU A 59 20.03 -2.83 -2.16
CA GLU A 59 19.89 -3.92 -3.14
C GLU A 59 18.92 -5.01 -2.69
N ASP A 60 18.88 -5.31 -1.39
CA ASP A 60 17.95 -6.27 -0.78
C ASP A 60 16.49 -5.79 -0.79
N VAL A 61 16.23 -4.54 -1.16
CA VAL A 61 14.89 -3.97 -1.34
C VAL A 61 14.54 -3.82 -2.82
N ILE A 62 15.36 -3.10 -3.60
CA ILE A 62 15.04 -2.85 -5.02
C ILE A 62 15.25 -4.08 -5.91
N GLY A 63 16.18 -4.97 -5.52
CA GLY A 63 16.44 -6.22 -6.24
C GLY A 63 15.51 -7.38 -5.86
N ASP A 64 14.72 -7.25 -4.78
CA ASP A 64 13.77 -8.29 -4.37
C ASP A 64 12.46 -8.20 -5.16
N THR A 65 12.22 -9.19 -6.02
CA THR A 65 10.99 -9.30 -6.83
C THR A 65 9.71 -9.53 -6.01
N ALA A 66 9.81 -9.87 -4.73
CA ALA A 66 8.65 -9.90 -3.84
C ALA A 66 8.23 -8.47 -3.41
N ILE A 67 9.15 -7.50 -3.47
CA ILE A 67 8.92 -6.08 -3.12
C ILE A 67 8.71 -5.24 -4.37
N TYR A 68 9.59 -5.36 -5.37
CA TYR A 68 9.49 -4.74 -6.69
C TYR A 68 9.30 -5.82 -7.78
N PRO A 69 8.05 -6.24 -8.04
CA PRO A 69 7.79 -7.38 -8.93
C PRO A 69 8.14 -7.08 -10.38
N ASP A 70 8.48 -8.14 -11.12
CA ASP A 70 8.67 -8.06 -12.56
C ASP A 70 7.34 -7.85 -13.31
N ALA A 71 7.42 -7.46 -14.58
CA ALA A 71 6.24 -7.20 -15.41
C ALA A 71 5.29 -8.40 -15.50
N ALA A 72 5.84 -9.62 -15.61
CA ALA A 72 5.04 -10.83 -15.71
C ALA A 72 4.26 -11.15 -14.42
N THR A 73 4.78 -10.76 -13.26
CA THR A 73 4.11 -10.85 -11.97
C THR A 73 3.07 -9.75 -11.82
N LEU A 74 3.43 -8.50 -12.17
CA LEU A 74 2.50 -7.35 -12.16
C LEU A 74 1.24 -7.61 -13.00
N ASP A 75 1.39 -8.23 -14.18
CA ASP A 75 0.28 -8.59 -15.07
C ASP A 75 -0.73 -9.57 -14.45
N LYS A 76 -0.35 -10.27 -13.37
CA LYS A 76 -1.21 -11.22 -12.66
C LYS A 76 -1.81 -10.63 -11.37
N LEU A 77 -1.41 -9.42 -10.99
CA LEU A 77 -1.97 -8.77 -9.81
C LEU A 77 -3.31 -8.11 -10.15
N TYR A 78 -4.20 -8.07 -9.17
CA TYR A 78 -5.49 -7.38 -9.28
C TYR A 78 -5.68 -6.41 -8.12
N THR A 79 -6.40 -5.33 -8.36
CA THR A 79 -6.83 -4.39 -7.33
C THR A 79 -8.30 -4.63 -6.99
N LYS A 80 -8.73 -4.08 -5.86
CA LYS A 80 -10.11 -4.23 -5.39
C LYS A 80 -10.71 -2.88 -5.02
N SER A 81 -11.85 -2.56 -5.62
CA SER A 81 -12.66 -1.40 -5.22
C SER A 81 -13.57 -1.74 -4.04
N PRO A 82 -14.04 -0.73 -3.29
CA PRO A 82 -15.05 -0.93 -2.27
C PRO A 82 -16.28 -1.65 -2.82
N TYR A 83 -16.80 -2.62 -2.06
CA TYR A 83 -18.06 -3.27 -2.40
C TYR A 83 -19.24 -2.33 -2.16
N ASP A 84 -20.32 -2.54 -2.91
CA ASP A 84 -21.61 -1.93 -2.58
C ASP A 84 -22.00 -2.23 -1.12
N PRO A 85 -22.64 -1.30 -0.39
CA PRO A 85 -22.95 -1.47 1.03
C PRO A 85 -23.72 -2.76 1.37
N LYS A 86 -24.59 -3.23 0.46
CA LYS A 86 -25.33 -4.49 0.63
C LYS A 86 -24.38 -5.70 0.60
N VAL A 87 -23.44 -5.72 -0.34
CA VAL A 87 -22.45 -6.79 -0.50
C VAL A 87 -21.44 -6.75 0.65
N GLN A 88 -20.96 -5.57 1.03
CA GLN A 88 -20.04 -5.41 2.17
C GLN A 88 -20.64 -6.01 3.45
N ARG A 89 -21.93 -5.80 3.73
CA ARG A 89 -22.60 -6.39 4.89
C ARG A 89 -22.62 -7.92 4.85
N VAL A 90 -22.78 -8.52 3.67
CA VAL A 90 -22.70 -9.98 3.50
C VAL A 90 -21.29 -10.45 3.80
N VAL A 91 -20.27 -9.81 3.22
CA VAL A 91 -18.85 -10.13 3.43
C VAL A 91 -18.49 -10.05 4.91
N THR A 92 -18.89 -8.99 5.60
CA THR A 92 -18.63 -8.83 7.04
C THR A 92 -19.28 -9.96 7.86
N ARG A 93 -20.54 -10.32 7.58
CA ARG A 93 -21.20 -11.43 8.29
C ARG A 93 -20.52 -12.76 8.05
N LEU A 94 -20.14 -13.04 6.80
CA LEU A 94 -19.40 -14.25 6.46
C LEU A 94 -18.06 -14.30 7.18
N TRP A 95 -17.33 -13.18 7.24
CA TRP A 95 -16.07 -13.11 7.97
C TRP A 95 -16.24 -13.35 9.46
N THR A 96 -17.28 -12.77 10.08
CA THR A 96 -17.61 -13.05 11.49
C THR A 96 -17.89 -14.53 11.69
N LYS A 97 -18.69 -15.13 10.82
CA LYS A 97 -19.04 -16.56 10.86
C LYS A 97 -17.79 -17.45 10.79
N VAL A 98 -16.89 -17.17 9.86
CA VAL A 98 -15.59 -17.86 9.72
C VAL A 98 -14.77 -17.75 10.99
N LYS A 99 -14.67 -16.55 11.57
CA LYS A 99 -13.90 -16.33 12.80
C LYS A 99 -14.53 -16.99 14.04
N SER A 100 -15.85 -17.08 14.12
CA SER A 100 -16.56 -17.66 15.26
C SER A 100 -16.77 -19.17 15.16
N GLY A 101 -16.54 -19.78 13.99
CA GLY A 101 -16.77 -21.21 13.76
C GLY A 101 -18.26 -21.61 13.77
N THR A 102 -19.16 -20.63 13.68
CA THR A 102 -20.62 -20.84 13.59
C THR A 102 -21.10 -20.98 12.15
#